data_AF-A0A956TIB2-F1
#
_entry.id   AF-A0A956TIB2-F1
#
_cell.length_a   1.000
_cell.length_b   1.000
_cell.length_c   1.000
_cell.angle_alpha   90.00
_cell.angle_beta   90.00
_cell.angle_gamma   90.00
#
_symmetry.space_group_name_H-M   'P 1'
#
loop_
_entity.id
_entity.type
_entity.pdbx_description
1 polymer ?
#
loop_
_entity_poly.entity_id
_entity_poly.type
_entity_poly.pdbx_seq_one_letter_code
_entity_poly.pdbx_strand_id
1 'polypeptide(L)'
;MCSVIPIGTIAEIHGPVVVVQVERLPPLRQALKVEHGDQDYLLEVHQHLDEGRLRAVAMHTTEGLRRGLTVLDTGGPLAVPVGGECLGRVVNLFGQPLDGGPPL
;
A
#
# COMPACT_ATOMS: atom_id res chain seq x y z
N MET A 1 -8.00 14.74 1.06
CA MET A 1 -8.61 13.40 1.00
C MET A 1 -8.17 12.77 -0.30
N CYS A 2 -7.18 11.86 -0.29
CA CYS A 2 -6.81 11.12 -1.50
C CYS A 2 -7.96 10.18 -1.84
N SER A 3 -8.58 10.36 -3.01
CA SER A 3 -9.65 9.49 -3.47
C SER A 3 -9.06 8.12 -3.78
N VAL A 4 -9.38 7.11 -2.98
CA VAL A 4 -8.89 5.74 -3.18
C VAL A 4 -9.79 5.09 -4.25
N ILE A 5 -9.25 4.83 -5.44
CA ILE A 5 -10.03 4.36 -6.59
C ILE A 5 -9.63 2.91 -6.92
N PRO A 6 -10.57 1.96 -7.09
CA PRO A 6 -10.24 0.63 -7.59
C PRO A 6 -9.45 0.70 -8.90
N ILE A 7 -8.33 -0.02 -8.97
CA ILE A 7 -7.47 -0.04 -10.16
C ILE A 7 -7.23 -1.44 -10.70
N GLY A 8 -7.52 -2.47 -9.90
CA GLY A 8 -7.16 -3.84 -10.26
C GLY A 8 -7.42 -4.87 -9.19
N THR A 9 -6.85 -6.06 -9.37
CA THR A 9 -6.93 -7.17 -8.41
C THR A 9 -5.60 -7.91 -8.27
N ILE A 10 -5.40 -8.57 -7.12
CA ILE A 10 -4.20 -9.39 -6.89
C ILE A 10 -4.22 -10.63 -7.81
N ALA A 11 -3.18 -10.78 -8.63
CA ALA A 11 -2.99 -11.93 -9.50
C ALA A 11 -2.10 -13.01 -8.86
N GLU A 12 -1.00 -12.60 -8.22
CA GLU A 12 -0.03 -13.52 -7.60
C GLU A 12 0.58 -12.95 -6.32
N ILE A 13 1.01 -13.83 -5.43
CA ILE A 13 1.67 -13.48 -4.15
C ILE A 13 2.86 -14.42 -3.98
N HIS A 14 4.06 -13.85 -3.86
CA HIS A 14 5.33 -14.54 -3.68
C HIS A 14 6.10 -13.89 -2.51
N GLY A 15 5.83 -14.35 -1.29
CA GLY A 15 6.34 -13.70 -0.07
C GLY A 15 5.84 -12.25 0.02
N PRO A 16 6.73 -11.24 0.09
CA PRO A 16 6.34 -9.83 0.09
C PRO A 16 6.05 -9.28 -1.31
N VAL A 17 6.32 -10.04 -2.38
CA VAL A 17 6.14 -9.58 -3.76
C VAL A 17 4.74 -9.93 -4.24
N VAL A 18 3.97 -8.93 -4.61
CA VAL A 18 2.57 -9.06 -5.07
C VAL A 18 2.49 -8.64 -6.53
N VAL A 19 1.94 -9.50 -7.38
CA VAL A 19 1.63 -9.12 -8.77
C VAL A 19 0.16 -8.72 -8.84
N VAL A 20 -0.10 -7.55 -9.40
CA VAL A 20 -1.43 -6.97 -9.51
C VAL A 20 -1.80 -6.83 -10.98
N GLN A 21 -2.96 -7.36 -11.36
CA GLN A 21 -3.59 -7.06 -12.64
C GLN A 21 -4.32 -5.73 -12.50
N VAL A 22 -4.06 -4.78 -13.39
CA VAL A 22 -4.59 -3.41 -13.34
C VAL A 22 -5.22 -2.99 -14.66
N GLU A 23 -6.16 -2.05 -14.60
CA GLU A 23 -6.77 -1.41 -15.77
C GLU A 23 -5.86 -0.33 -16.39
N ARG A 24 -5.00 0.27 -15.56
CA ARG A 24 -3.98 1.25 -15.95
C ARG A 24 -2.76 1.10 -15.06
N LEU A 25 -1.59 1.40 -15.59
CA LEU A 25 -0.33 1.34 -14.84
C LEU A 25 -0.10 2.63 -14.02
N PRO A 26 -0.10 2.60 -12.67
CA PRO A 26 0.39 3.70 -11.84
C PRO A 26 1.89 3.92 -12.03
N PRO A 27 2.44 5.10 -11.72
CA PRO A 27 3.88 5.30 -11.72
C PRO A 27 4.59 4.40 -10.69
N LEU A 28 5.89 4.16 -10.89
CA LEU A 28 6.72 3.50 -9.90
C LEU A 28 6.76 4.30 -8.60
N ARG A 29 6.86 3.59 -7.47
CA ARG A 29 6.78 4.12 -6.10
C ARG A 29 5.41 4.63 -5.67
N GLN A 30 4.37 4.47 -6.51
CA GLN A 30 3.00 4.75 -6.09
C GLN A 30 2.58 3.76 -5.01
N ALA A 31 1.95 4.25 -3.94
CA ALA A 31 1.32 3.40 -2.96
C ALA A 31 0.00 2.86 -3.51
N LEU A 32 -0.30 1.60 -3.17
CA LEU A 32 -1.55 0.93 -3.42
C LEU A 32 -2.09 0.40 -2.10
N LYS A 33 -3.41 0.29 -2.01
CA LYS A 33 -4.10 -0.20 -0.81
C LYS A 33 -4.94 -1.43 -1.15
N VAL A 34 -4.96 -2.41 -0.27
CA VAL A 34 -5.92 -3.53 -0.30
C VAL A 34 -6.63 -3.54 1.04
N GLU A 35 -7.95 -3.44 1.02
CA GLU A 35 -8.77 -3.49 2.23
C GLU A 35 -9.32 -4.91 2.37
N HIS A 36 -9.04 -5.58 3.48
CA HIS A 36 -9.56 -6.92 3.72
C HIS A 36 -9.85 -7.19 5.20
N GLY A 37 -11.13 -7.28 5.54
CA GLY A 37 -11.58 -7.42 6.93
C GLY A 37 -11.25 -6.14 7.71
N ASP A 38 -10.63 -6.31 8.88
CA ASP A 38 -10.18 -5.19 9.73
C ASP A 38 -8.73 -4.77 9.45
N GLN A 39 -8.13 -5.29 8.36
CA GLN A 39 -6.74 -5.03 8.00
C GLN A 39 -6.63 -4.33 6.64
N ASP A 40 -5.85 -3.26 6.63
CA ASP A 40 -5.41 -2.58 5.43
C ASP A 40 -4.01 -3.05 5.07
N TYR A 41 -3.79 -3.39 3.80
CA TYR A 41 -2.49 -3.76 3.27
C TYR A 41 -1.98 -2.66 2.36
N LEU A 42 -0.78 -2.17 2.66
CA LEU A 42 -0.08 -1.20 1.82
C LEU A 42 0.94 -1.90 0.94
N LEU A 43 0.86 -1.63 -0.36
CA LEU A 43 1.80 -2.09 -1.37
C LEU A 43 2.45 -0.88 -2.04
N GLU A 44 3.68 -1.03 -2.54
CA GLU A 44 4.34 -0.01 -3.36
C GLU A 44 4.65 -0.58 -4.75
N VAL A 45 4.30 0.15 -5.81
CA VAL A 45 4.62 -0.24 -7.19
C VAL A 45 6.14 -0.24 -7.42
N HIS A 46 6.71 -1.39 -7.73
CA HIS A 46 8.14 -1.55 -7.94
C HIS A 46 8.52 -1.68 -9.42
N GLN A 47 7.68 -2.33 -10.23
CA GLN A 47 7.98 -2.60 -11.64
C GLN A 47 6.69 -2.78 -12.45
N HIS A 48 6.66 -2.30 -13.69
CA HIS A 48 5.67 -2.71 -14.69
C HIS A 48 6.15 -3.96 -15.41
N LEU A 49 5.32 -5.00 -15.44
CA LEU A 49 5.66 -6.27 -16.09
C LEU A 49 5.21 -6.25 -17.56
N ASP A 50 4.01 -5.70 -17.80
CA ASP A 50 3.39 -5.49 -19.11
C ASP A 50 2.30 -4.39 -18.99
N GLU A 51 1.51 -4.18 -20.04
CA GLU A 51 0.48 -3.12 -20.12
C GLU A 51 -0.65 -3.25 -19.09
N GLY A 52 -0.88 -4.44 -18.53
CA GLY A 52 -1.96 -4.71 -17.57
C GLY A 52 -1.48 -5.27 -16.25
N ARG A 53 -0.17 -5.44 -16.04
CA ARG A 53 0.37 -6.07 -14.84
C ARG A 53 1.55 -5.30 -14.27
N LEU A 54 1.54 -5.18 -12.95
CA LEU A 54 2.65 -4.62 -12.19
C LEU A 54 3.07 -5.55 -11.06
N ARG A 55 4.32 -5.41 -10.65
CA ARG A 55 4.86 -5.98 -9.42
C ARG A 55 4.91 -4.88 -8.37
N ALA A 56 4.28 -5.16 -7.23
CA ALA A 56 4.33 -4.34 -6.04
C ALA A 56 5.01 -5.09 -4.89
N VAL A 57 5.54 -4.36 -3.92
CA VAL A 57 6.10 -4.90 -2.69
C VAL A 57 5.17 -4.54 -1.54
N ALA A 58 4.77 -5.54 -0.75
CA ALA A 58 4.01 -5.31 0.46
C ALA A 58 4.89 -4.69 1.55
N MET A 59 4.40 -3.62 2.18
CA MET A 59 5.15 -2.87 3.20
C MET A 59 5.10 -3.53 4.59
N HIS A 60 4.21 -4.51 4.78
CA HIS A 60 4.10 -5.34 5.97
C HIS A 60 3.69 -6.77 5.60
N THR A 61 3.24 -7.55 6.60
CA THR A 61 2.79 -8.95 6.40
C THR A 61 1.84 -9.09 5.22
N THR A 62 2.01 -10.17 4.44
CA THR A 62 1.10 -10.59 3.37
C THR A 62 0.13 -11.67 3.85
N GLU A 63 0.15 -12.02 5.14
CA GLU A 63 -0.80 -12.94 5.73
C GLU A 63 -2.23 -12.40 5.59
N GLY A 64 -3.14 -13.21 5.04
CA GLY A 64 -4.51 -12.83 4.74
C GLY A 64 -4.73 -12.27 3.32
N LEU A 65 -3.67 -11.84 2.62
CA LEU A 65 -3.78 -11.51 1.20
C LEU A 65 -4.08 -12.77 0.39
N ARG A 66 -4.97 -12.63 -0.60
CA ARG A 66 -5.30 -13.68 -1.55
C ARG A 66 -5.55 -13.10 -2.94
N ARG A 67 -5.46 -13.98 -3.94
CA ARG A 67 -5.79 -13.64 -5.33
C ARG A 67 -7.23 -13.15 -5.43
N GLY A 68 -7.46 -12.22 -6.35
CA GLY A 68 -8.78 -11.63 -6.62
C GLY A 68 -9.20 -10.51 -5.66
N LEU A 69 -8.44 -10.21 -4.59
CA LEU A 69 -8.74 -9.04 -3.76
C LEU A 69 -8.55 -7.75 -4.58
N THR A 70 -9.48 -6.81 -4.40
CA THR A 70 -9.45 -5.50 -5.03
C THR A 70 -8.26 -4.69 -4.54
N VAL A 71 -7.53 -4.10 -5.49
CA VAL A 71 -6.44 -3.17 -5.22
C VAL A 71 -6.93 -1.77 -5.57
N LEU A 72 -6.66 -0.83 -4.66
CA LEU A 72 -7.04 0.56 -4.75
C LEU A 72 -5.80 1.43 -4.98
N ASP A 73 -5.91 2.40 -5.88
CA ASP A 73 -4.90 3.42 -6.14
C ASP A 73 -5.04 4.55 -5.13
N THR A 74 -3.95 4.89 -4.42
CA THR A 74 -3.94 6.01 -3.48
C THR A 74 -3.67 7.36 -4.17
N GLY A 75 -3.27 7.34 -5.44
CA GLY A 75 -2.99 8.52 -6.26
C GLY A 75 -1.60 9.14 -6.04
N GLY A 76 -0.76 8.57 -5.19
CA GLY A 76 0.59 9.08 -4.93
C GLY A 76 1.48 8.10 -4.18
N PRO A 77 2.74 8.48 -3.89
CA PRO A 77 3.63 7.66 -3.08
C PRO A 77 3.13 7.53 -1.64
N LEU A 78 3.71 6.60 -0.89
CA LEU A 78 3.47 6.50 0.54
C LEU A 78 3.88 7.82 1.22
N ALA A 79 2.96 8.38 2.01
CA ALA A 79 3.16 9.63 2.73
C ALA A 79 3.05 9.38 4.24
N VAL A 80 3.94 10.03 5.00
CA VAL A 80 3.99 9.95 6.46
C VAL A 80 4.04 11.37 7.04
N PRO A 81 3.48 11.60 8.23
CA PRO A 81 3.55 12.89 8.92
C PRO A 81 5.00 13.25 9.23
N VAL A 82 5.32 14.53 9.07
CA VAL A 82 6.63 15.12 9.38
C VAL A 82 6.41 16.52 9.96
N GLY A 83 7.18 16.87 10.99
CA GLY A 83 7.02 18.17 11.65
C GLY A 83 7.34 18.11 13.14
N GLY A 84 7.00 19.19 13.84
CA GLY A 84 7.25 19.33 15.28
C GLY A 84 6.43 18.35 16.12
N GLU A 85 5.24 17.99 15.65
CA GLU A 85 4.35 16.99 16.25
C GLU A 85 4.97 15.57 16.28
N CYS A 86 5.94 15.29 15.42
CA CYS A 86 6.67 14.02 15.40
C CYS A 86 7.81 13.95 16.44
N LEU A 87 8.22 15.07 17.03
CA LEU A 87 9.37 15.09 17.96
C LEU A 87 9.04 14.34 19.25
N GLY A 88 9.92 13.41 19.61
CA GLY A 88 9.74 12.57 20.81
C GLY A 88 8.73 11.44 20.65
N ARG A 89 8.13 11.28 19.46
CA ARG A 89 7.18 10.21 19.15
C ARG A 89 7.91 8.96 18.65
N VAL A 90 7.34 7.79 18.92
CA VAL A 90 7.73 6.53 18.28
C VAL A 90 6.63 6.15 17.30
N VAL A 91 6.98 6.06 16.01
CA VAL A 91 6.02 5.77 14.93
C VAL A 91 6.48 4.59 14.08
N ASN A 92 5.54 3.90 13.44
CA ASN A 92 5.85 2.88 12.44
C ASN A 92 6.15 3.49 11.06
N LEU A 93 6.44 2.64 10.07
CA LEU A 93 6.74 3.03 8.68
C LEU A 93 5.60 3.83 8.01
N PHE A 94 4.39 3.76 8.54
CA PHE A 94 3.20 4.44 8.04
C PHE A 94 2.85 5.71 8.83
N GLY A 95 3.71 6.12 9.78
CA GLY A 95 3.46 7.28 10.63
C GLY A 95 2.48 7.06 11.77
N GLN A 96 2.02 5.81 11.98
CA GLN A 96 1.10 5.51 13.07
C GLN A 96 1.89 5.41 14.39
N PRO A 97 1.36 5.98 15.48
CA PRO A 97 2.06 5.98 16.76
C PRO A 97 2.12 4.59 17.40
N LEU A 98 3.30 4.23 17.91
CA LEU A 98 3.58 3.01 18.69
C LEU A 98 3.80 3.32 20.19
N ASP A 99 3.75 4.59 20.56
CA ASP A 99 3.97 5.10 21.92
C ASP A 99 2.68 5.25 22.75
N GLY A 100 1.53 4.84 22.22
CA GLY A 100 0.22 5.00 22.87
C GLY A 100 -0.30 6.44 22.90
N GLY A 101 0.38 7.40 22.26
CA GLY A 101 -0.09 8.76 22.10
C GLY A 101 -1.17 8.91 21.01
N PRO A 102 -1.76 10.11 20.86
CA PRO A 102 -2.78 10.36 19.84
C PRO A 102 -2.20 10.25 18.41
N PRO A 103 -3.06 10.07 17.39
CA PRO A 103 -2.66 10.16 15.98
C PRO A 103 -1.93 11.46 15.66
N LEU A 104 -0.97 11.37 14.74
CA LEU A 104 -0.18 12.49 14.22
C LEU A 104 -0.85 13.16 13.02
#